data_AF-A0A6M3JSP7-F1
#
_entry.id   AF-A0A6M3JSP7-F1
#
_cell.length_a   1.000
_cell.length_b   1.000
_cell.length_c   1.000
_cell.angle_alpha   90.00
_cell.angle_beta   90.00
_cell.angle_gamma   90.00
#
_symmetry.space_group_name_H-M   'P 1'
#
loop_
_entity.id
_entity.type
_entity.pdbx_description
1 polymer ?
#
loop_
_entity_poly.entity_id
_entity_poly.type
_entity_poly.pdbx_seq_one_letter_code
_entity_poly.pdbx_strand_id
1 'polypeptide(L)'
;QGKYNSAFKNAMRVARTTTNQSYQLADSIRWRQLDMVIGIKISLSAQHPDYNYVEICEALAGIYPKDYIFIGNHPQCLCVAVPIMMPKSDFNNYLKGNTPLKAEQITEYPPNFKEFWKVNYDKYSNYKQMPFIMEENLQVIKNVLKSK
;
A
#
# COMPACT_ATOMS: atom_id res chain seq x y z
N GLN A 1 -20.49 29.23 -3.88
CA GLN A 1 -19.21 29.37 -3.14
C GLN A 1 -18.47 28.03 -3.19
N GLY A 2 -17.20 28.01 -3.58
CA GLY A 2 -16.44 26.77 -3.77
C GLY A 2 -16.06 26.11 -2.45
N LYS A 3 -16.42 24.82 -2.28
CA LYS A 3 -16.13 23.96 -1.12
C LYS A 3 -14.62 23.85 -0.79
N TYR A 4 -13.75 24.34 -1.69
CA TYR A 4 -12.28 24.27 -1.63
C TYR A 4 -11.58 25.64 -1.63
N ASN A 5 -12.28 26.74 -1.31
CA ASN A 5 -11.72 28.10 -1.41
C ASN A 5 -10.98 28.59 -0.15
N SER A 6 -10.74 27.73 0.84
CA SER A 6 -9.98 28.09 2.05
C SER A 6 -8.53 27.65 1.93
N ALA A 7 -7.61 28.62 1.83
CA ALA A 7 -6.17 28.38 1.83
C ALA A 7 -5.73 27.55 3.05
N PHE A 8 -6.30 27.82 4.23
CA PHE A 8 -6.04 27.08 5.45
C PHE A 8 -6.38 25.58 5.32
N LYS A 9 -7.59 25.23 4.86
CA LYS A 9 -7.99 23.82 4.68
C LYS A 9 -7.15 23.11 3.62
N ASN A 10 -6.72 23.82 2.58
CA ASN A 10 -5.87 23.27 1.53
C ASN A 10 -4.45 23.01 2.07
N ALA A 11 -3.86 23.95 2.80
CA ALA A 11 -2.57 23.77 3.47
C ALA A 11 -2.60 22.56 4.42
N MET A 12 -3.66 22.44 5.23
CA MET A 12 -3.84 21.28 6.12
C MET A 12 -3.95 19.96 5.36
N ARG A 13 -4.63 19.93 4.20
CA ARG A 13 -4.72 18.73 3.37
C ARG A 13 -3.36 18.31 2.82
N VAL A 14 -2.61 19.26 2.28
CA VAL A 14 -1.26 19.02 1.75
C VAL A 14 -0.37 18.51 2.87
N ALA A 15 -0.24 19.26 3.97
CA ALA A 15 0.64 18.90 5.07
C ALA A 15 0.36 17.50 5.63
N ARG A 16 -0.91 17.13 5.84
CA ARG A 16 -1.28 15.79 6.35
C ARG A 16 -0.97 14.68 5.34
N THR A 17 -1.28 14.92 4.07
CA THR A 17 -1.12 13.91 3.02
C THR A 17 0.35 13.66 2.73
N THR A 18 1.14 14.72 2.48
CA THR A 18 2.56 14.60 2.10
C THR A 18 3.40 14.05 3.25
N THR A 19 3.11 14.46 4.48
CA THR A 19 3.80 13.94 5.66
C THR A 19 3.56 12.44 5.81
N ASN A 20 2.30 12.01 5.78
CA ASN A 20 1.97 10.58 5.91
C ASN A 20 2.56 9.77 4.75
N GLN A 21 2.43 10.24 3.51
CA GLN A 21 3.04 9.62 2.33
C GLN A 21 4.54 9.43 2.50
N SER A 22 5.25 10.44 3.02
CA SER A 22 6.70 10.38 3.21
C SER A 22 7.10 9.30 4.23
N TYR A 23 6.36 9.19 5.35
CA TYR A 23 6.61 8.12 6.33
C TYR A 23 6.35 6.74 5.75
N GLN A 24 5.22 6.54 5.07
CA GLN A 24 4.85 5.25 4.47
C GLN A 24 5.82 4.85 3.34
N LEU A 25 6.31 5.82 2.56
CA LEU A 25 7.33 5.59 1.54
C LEU A 25 8.67 5.18 2.17
N ALA A 26 9.11 5.88 3.22
CA ALA A 26 10.33 5.55 3.94
C ALA A 26 10.27 4.12 4.52
N ASP A 27 9.13 3.74 5.09
CA ASP A 27 8.89 2.38 5.56
C ASP A 27 8.89 1.34 4.44
N SER A 28 8.23 1.62 3.31
CA SER A 28 8.22 0.73 2.13
C SER A 28 9.63 0.48 1.61
N ILE A 29 10.46 1.54 1.49
CA ILE A 29 11.86 1.43 1.06
C ILE A 29 12.69 0.62 2.06
N ARG A 30 12.50 0.88 3.36
CA ARG A 30 13.19 0.17 4.44
C ARG A 30 12.85 -1.32 4.42
N TRP A 31 11.57 -1.68 4.32
CA TRP A 31 11.13 -3.08 4.32
C TRP A 31 11.62 -3.85 3.10
N ARG A 32 11.68 -3.22 1.93
CA ARG A 32 12.26 -3.83 0.72
C ARG A 32 13.69 -4.33 0.93
N GLN A 33 14.49 -3.59 1.70
CA GLN A 33 15.89 -3.90 1.97
C GLN A 33 16.10 -4.94 3.09
N LEU A 34 15.05 -5.28 3.84
CA LEU A 34 15.14 -6.20 4.96
C LEU A 34 14.70 -7.60 4.53
N ASP A 35 15.63 -8.55 4.51
CA ASP A 35 15.35 -9.94 4.11
C ASP A 35 14.41 -10.68 5.08
N MET A 36 14.36 -10.23 6.34
CA MET A 36 13.44 -10.74 7.36
C MET A 36 11.98 -10.30 7.14
N VAL A 37 11.75 -9.28 6.30
CA VAL A 37 10.41 -8.88 5.89
C VAL A 37 10.05 -9.64 4.63
N ILE A 38 8.94 -10.39 4.68
CA ILE A 38 8.49 -11.27 3.60
C ILE A 38 7.32 -10.68 2.81
N GLY A 39 6.66 -9.67 3.34
CA GLY A 39 5.53 -8.98 2.73
C GLY A 39 5.06 -7.82 3.60
N ILE A 40 3.95 -7.20 3.21
CA ILE A 40 3.32 -6.14 3.99
C ILE A 40 1.82 -6.41 4.13
N LYS A 41 1.23 -5.97 5.24
CA LYS A 41 -0.22 -5.99 5.45
C LYS A 41 -0.74 -4.56 5.47
N ILE A 42 -1.60 -4.22 4.53
CA ILE A 42 -2.33 -2.95 4.50
C ILE A 42 -3.62 -3.14 5.29
N SER A 43 -3.82 -2.33 6.33
CA SER A 43 -4.99 -2.39 7.21
C SER A 43 -5.64 -1.02 7.35
N LEU A 44 -6.95 -1.04 7.59
CA LEU A 44 -7.71 0.17 7.89
C LEU A 44 -7.25 0.75 9.24
N SER A 45 -7.30 2.07 9.35
CA SER A 45 -7.18 2.72 10.64
C SER A 45 -8.39 2.40 11.50
N ALA A 46 -8.21 2.33 12.83
CA ALA A 46 -9.33 2.27 13.77
C ALA A 46 -10.26 3.50 13.68
N GLN A 47 -9.81 4.59 13.04
CA GLN A 47 -10.58 5.80 12.76
C GLN A 47 -11.09 5.87 11.31
N HIS A 48 -10.96 4.79 10.53
CA HIS A 48 -11.53 4.75 9.19
C HIS A 48 -13.07 4.86 9.31
N PRO A 49 -13.72 5.81 8.61
CA PRO A 49 -15.16 5.99 8.74
C PRO A 49 -15.95 4.84 8.11
N ASP A 50 -17.02 4.41 8.78
CA ASP A 50 -17.93 3.45 8.20
C ASP A 50 -18.76 4.09 7.08
N TYR A 51 -18.73 3.49 5.90
CA TYR A 51 -19.55 3.88 4.75
C TYR A 51 -20.57 2.80 4.43
N ASN A 52 -21.68 3.19 3.79
CA ASN A 52 -22.69 2.25 3.29
C ASN A 52 -22.35 1.65 1.91
N TYR A 53 -21.11 1.83 1.46
CA TYR A 53 -20.55 1.28 0.23
C TYR A 53 -19.08 0.96 0.47
N VAL A 54 -18.53 0.04 -0.32
CA VAL A 54 -17.11 -0.34 -0.21
C VAL A 54 -16.22 0.80 -0.68
N GLU A 55 -15.42 1.34 0.23
CA GLU A 55 -14.48 2.43 -0.01
C GLU A 55 -13.14 1.89 -0.58
N ILE A 56 -12.32 2.75 -1.19
CA ILE A 56 -11.06 2.29 -1.81
C ILE A 56 -10.10 1.65 -0.81
N CYS A 57 -10.09 2.10 0.45
CA CYS A 57 -9.25 1.50 1.48
C CYS A 57 -9.74 0.11 1.90
N GLU A 58 -11.04 -0.12 1.89
CA GLU A 58 -11.63 -1.43 2.15
C GLU A 58 -11.36 -2.37 0.98
N ALA A 59 -11.56 -1.89 -0.25
CA ALA A 59 -11.33 -2.64 -1.47
C ALA A 59 -9.86 -3.07 -1.64
N LEU A 60 -8.91 -2.31 -1.08
CA LEU A 60 -7.47 -2.55 -1.23
C LEU A 60 -6.79 -2.98 0.06
N ALA A 61 -7.53 -3.22 1.16
CA ALA A 61 -6.97 -3.82 2.35
C ALA A 61 -6.53 -5.27 2.06
N GLY A 62 -5.40 -5.70 2.60
CA GLY A 62 -4.92 -7.05 2.32
C GLY A 62 -3.44 -7.24 2.58
N ILE A 63 -2.97 -8.42 2.18
CA ILE A 63 -1.57 -8.83 2.25
C ILE A 63 -0.97 -8.67 0.87
N TYR A 64 0.20 -8.01 0.81
CA TYR A 64 0.89 -7.67 -0.42
C TYR A 64 2.35 -8.14 -0.38
N PRO A 65 2.96 -8.36 -1.55
CA PRO A 65 4.41 -8.52 -1.65
C PRO A 65 5.14 -7.30 -1.08
N LYS A 66 6.33 -7.50 -0.50
CA LYS A 66 7.09 -6.42 0.16
C LYS A 66 7.51 -5.29 -0.78
N ASP A 67 7.54 -5.56 -2.08
CA ASP A 67 7.91 -4.58 -3.10
C ASP A 67 6.79 -3.62 -3.45
N TYR A 68 5.54 -3.92 -3.06
CA TYR A 68 4.41 -3.00 -3.23
C TYR A 68 4.63 -1.73 -2.40
N ILE A 69 4.55 -0.57 -3.04
CA ILE A 69 4.76 0.72 -2.37
C ILE A 69 3.40 1.24 -1.88
N PHE A 70 3.19 1.24 -0.57
CA PHE A 70 2.01 1.87 0.01
C PHE A 70 2.35 3.27 0.47
N ILE A 71 1.64 4.27 -0.06
CA ILE A 71 1.72 5.68 0.39
C ILE A 71 0.34 6.23 0.79
N GLY A 72 -0.62 5.32 1.03
CA GLY A 72 -2.05 5.65 1.16
C GLY A 72 -2.80 5.45 -0.16
N ASN A 73 -4.14 5.39 -0.09
CA ASN A 73 -5.00 5.20 -1.26
C ASN A 73 -5.65 6.51 -1.76
N HIS A 74 -5.82 7.49 -0.88
CA HIS A 74 -6.46 8.76 -1.18
C HIS A 74 -5.90 9.90 -0.28
N PRO A 75 -6.12 11.18 -0.64
CA PRO A 75 -5.69 12.29 0.21
C PRO A 75 -6.25 12.17 1.62
N GLN A 76 -5.46 12.50 2.64
CA GLN A 76 -5.80 12.30 4.05
C GLN A 76 -6.11 10.84 4.44
N CYS A 77 -5.58 9.86 3.71
CA CYS A 77 -5.67 8.45 4.10
C CYS A 77 -5.04 8.23 5.48
N LEU A 78 -5.77 7.52 6.34
CA LEU A 78 -5.37 7.17 7.71
C LEU A 78 -4.85 5.74 7.80
N CYS A 79 -5.12 4.92 6.77
CA CYS A 79 -4.71 3.53 6.73
C CYS A 79 -3.19 3.38 6.72
N VAL A 80 -2.72 2.22 7.17
CA VAL A 80 -1.31 1.94 7.42
C VAL A 80 -0.90 0.62 6.79
N ALA A 81 0.36 0.53 6.39
CA ALA A 81 1.02 -0.75 6.13
C ALA A 81 1.82 -1.17 7.36
N VAL A 82 1.89 -2.48 7.62
CA VAL A 82 2.79 -3.07 8.62
C VAL A 82 3.59 -4.20 7.97
N PRO A 83 4.87 -4.40 8.36
CA PRO A 83 5.67 -5.47 7.78
C PRO A 83 5.19 -6.83 8.28
N ILE A 84 5.18 -7.80 7.38
CA ILE A 84 5.02 -9.21 7.73
C ILE A 84 6.43 -9.79 7.85
N MET A 85 6.76 -10.22 9.06
CA MET A 85 8.06 -10.83 9.34
C MET A 85 8.06 -12.30 8.97
N MET A 86 9.23 -12.83 8.63
CA MET A 86 9.43 -14.27 8.49
C MET A 86 9.09 -15.02 9.79
N PRO A 87 8.84 -16.34 9.73
CA PRO A 87 8.61 -17.15 10.91
C PRO A 87 9.72 -17.03 11.96
N LYS A 88 9.34 -16.97 13.24
CA LYS A 88 10.29 -16.85 14.36
C LYS A 88 11.31 -17.99 14.41
N SER A 89 10.90 -19.20 14.01
CA SER A 89 11.79 -20.37 13.92
C SER A 89 12.96 -20.11 12.97
N ASP A 90 12.66 -19.55 11.80
CA ASP A 90 13.62 -19.35 10.72
C ASP A 90 14.58 -18.23 11.09
N PHE A 91 14.05 -17.15 11.66
CA PHE A 91 14.86 -16.06 12.19
C PHE A 91 15.79 -16.54 13.32
N ASN A 92 15.31 -17.38 14.24
CA ASN A 92 16.15 -17.95 15.30
C ASN A 92 17.24 -18.86 14.74
N ASN A 93 16.96 -19.66 13.70
CA ASN A 93 17.94 -20.50 13.04
C ASN A 93 19.02 -19.67 12.35
N TYR A 94 18.63 -18.56 11.71
CA TYR A 94 19.56 -17.58 11.17
C TYR A 94 20.46 -16.96 12.24
N LEU A 95 19.89 -16.49 13.37
CA LEU A 95 20.66 -15.90 14.47
C LEU A 95 21.67 -16.87 15.09
N LYS A 96 21.39 -18.17 15.06
CA LYS A 96 22.30 -19.23 15.52
C LYS A 96 23.40 -19.58 14.51
N GLY A 97 23.34 -19.05 13.28
CA GLY A 97 24.26 -19.38 12.19
C GLY A 97 23.95 -20.71 11.50
N ASN A 98 22.77 -21.30 11.73
CA ASN A 98 22.40 -22.62 11.19
C ASN A 98 21.93 -22.56 9.73
N THR A 99 21.31 -21.45 9.33
CA THR A 99 20.72 -21.26 7.99
C THR A 99 20.92 -19.83 7.50
N PRO A 100 21.06 -19.60 6.18
CA PRO A 100 21.03 -18.23 5.65
C PRO A 100 19.66 -17.59 5.87
N LEU A 101 19.60 -16.26 5.87
CA LEU A 101 18.35 -15.50 5.97
C LEU A 101 17.55 -15.60 4.66
N LYS A 102 16.96 -16.76 4.42
CA LYS A 102 16.05 -17.02 3.30
C LYS A 102 14.71 -17.47 3.85
N ALA A 103 13.72 -16.58 3.79
CA ALA A 103 12.33 -16.97 3.95
C ALA A 103 11.60 -16.89 2.61
N GLU A 104 10.60 -17.75 2.48
CA GLU A 104 9.60 -17.66 1.43
C GLU A 104 8.96 -16.28 1.45
N GLN A 105 9.04 -15.59 0.32
CA GLN A 105 8.49 -14.26 0.16
C GLN A 105 7.04 -14.36 -0.29
N ILE A 106 6.21 -13.43 0.18
CA ILE A 106 4.86 -13.25 -0.34
C ILE A 106 5.01 -12.64 -1.74
N THR A 107 4.52 -13.36 -2.75
CA THR A 107 4.61 -12.94 -4.17
C THR A 107 3.24 -12.66 -4.78
N GLU A 108 2.18 -13.18 -4.17
CA GLU A 108 0.81 -12.99 -4.62
C GLU A 108 0.21 -11.69 -4.09
N TYR A 109 -0.58 -11.05 -4.95
CA TYR A 109 -1.41 -9.90 -4.61
C TYR A 109 -2.78 -10.37 -4.15
N PRO A 110 -3.46 -9.63 -3.26
CA PRO A 110 -4.73 -10.09 -2.74
C PRO A 110 -5.80 -10.04 -3.85
N PRO A 111 -6.80 -10.95 -3.88
CA PRO A 111 -7.75 -11.05 -4.99
C PRO A 111 -8.52 -9.75 -5.27
N ASN A 112 -8.91 -9.05 -4.21
CA ASN A 112 -9.59 -7.75 -4.27
C ASN A 112 -8.77 -6.67 -4.98
N PHE A 113 -7.42 -6.71 -4.90
CA PHE A 113 -6.56 -5.80 -5.66
C PHE A 113 -6.71 -6.01 -7.16
N LYS A 114 -6.69 -7.27 -7.63
CA LYS A 114 -6.86 -7.61 -9.05
C LYS A 114 -8.26 -7.20 -9.53
N GLU A 115 -9.30 -7.48 -8.74
CA GLU A 115 -10.68 -7.11 -9.06
C GLU A 115 -10.87 -5.60 -9.13
N PHE A 116 -10.35 -4.86 -8.15
CA PHE A 116 -10.41 -3.40 -8.13
C PHE A 116 -9.82 -2.81 -9.41
N TRP A 117 -8.62 -3.23 -9.79
CA TRP A 117 -7.96 -2.69 -10.99
C TRP A 117 -8.61 -3.16 -12.29
N LYS A 118 -9.17 -4.37 -12.36
CA LYS A 118 -9.94 -4.81 -13.55
C LYS A 118 -11.09 -3.85 -13.87
N VAL A 119 -11.76 -3.33 -12.84
CA VAL A 119 -12.90 -2.42 -12.99
C VAL A 119 -12.44 -0.96 -13.16
N ASN A 120 -11.37 -0.55 -12.50
CA ASN A 120 -11.01 0.86 -12.37
C ASN A 120 -9.82 1.31 -13.23
N TYR A 121 -9.05 0.40 -13.84
CA TYR A 121 -7.81 0.75 -14.53
C TYR A 121 -7.99 1.82 -15.60
N ASP A 122 -8.96 1.67 -16.50
CA ASP A 122 -9.19 2.62 -17.59
C ASP A 122 -9.62 3.98 -17.05
N LYS A 123 -10.50 4.00 -16.05
CA LYS A 123 -10.95 5.23 -15.38
C LYS A 123 -9.78 6.02 -14.81
N TYR A 124 -8.87 5.34 -14.10
CA TYR A 124 -7.73 5.98 -13.45
C TYR A 124 -6.66 6.40 -14.47
N SER A 125 -6.46 5.61 -15.52
CA SER A 125 -5.50 5.90 -16.60
C SER A 125 -5.88 7.14 -17.41
N ASN A 126 -7.18 7.45 -17.47
CA ASN A 126 -7.70 8.59 -18.24
C ASN A 126 -7.72 9.92 -17.46
N TYR A 127 -7.29 9.94 -16.20
CA TYR A 127 -7.17 11.20 -15.47
C TYR A 127 -6.02 12.06 -15.99
N LYS A 128 -6.23 13.39 -16.02
CA LYS A 128 -5.21 14.36 -16.45
C LYS A 128 -3.91 14.25 -15.65
N GLN A 129 -4.02 13.98 -14.36
CA GLN A 129 -2.90 13.68 -13.47
C GLN A 129 -3.13 12.29 -12.91
N MET A 130 -2.12 11.43 -13.02
CA MET A 130 -2.20 10.07 -12.50
C MET A 130 -2.36 10.11 -10.98
N PRO A 131 -3.35 9.41 -10.41
CA PRO A 131 -3.46 9.30 -8.96
C PRO A 131 -2.27 8.54 -8.38
N PHE A 132 -1.74 9.00 -7.24
CA PHE A 132 -0.55 8.41 -6.62
C PHE A 132 -0.70 6.92 -6.26
N ILE A 133 -1.93 6.45 -6.02
CA ILE A 133 -2.24 5.03 -5.80
C ILE A 133 -1.89 4.15 -7.02
N MET A 134 -1.91 4.75 -8.21
CA MET A 134 -1.56 4.11 -9.46
C MET A 134 -0.11 4.35 -9.84
N GLU A 135 0.40 5.55 -9.59
CA GLU A 135 1.72 6.02 -10.04
C GLU A 135 2.87 5.13 -9.56
N GLU A 136 2.95 4.88 -8.25
CA GLU A 136 4.05 4.11 -7.64
C GLU A 136 4.06 2.63 -8.02
N ASN A 137 2.90 2.08 -8.41
CA ASN A 137 2.71 0.65 -8.65
C ASN A 137 2.21 0.35 -10.07
N LEU A 138 2.39 1.26 -11.03
CA LEU A 138 1.80 1.12 -12.37
C LEU A 138 2.19 -0.18 -13.07
N GLN A 139 3.47 -0.60 -12.95
CA GLN A 139 3.93 -1.84 -13.56
C GLN A 139 3.37 -3.07 -12.87
N VAL A 140 3.28 -3.04 -11.54
CA VAL A 140 2.61 -4.09 -10.75
C VAL A 140 1.17 -4.27 -11.21
N ILE A 141 0.42 -3.17 -11.30
CA ILE A 141 -0.98 -3.16 -11.73
C ILE A 141 -1.10 -3.76 -13.14
N LYS A 142 -0.28 -3.31 -14.10
CA LYS A 142 -0.28 -3.86 -15.47
C LYS A 142 0.03 -5.35 -15.50
N ASN A 143 0.97 -5.83 -14.68
CA ASN A 143 1.34 -7.24 -14.63
C ASN A 143 0.21 -8.11 -14.05
N VAL A 144 -0.45 -7.64 -12.99
CA VAL A 144 -1.60 -8.32 -12.37
C VAL A 144 -2.81 -8.38 -13.31
N LEU A 145 -2.99 -7.38 -14.18
CA LEU A 145 -4.06 -7.39 -15.19
C LEU A 145 -3.76 -8.31 -16.38
N LYS A 146 -2.48 -8.52 -16.71
CA LYS A 146 -2.04 -9.43 -17.79
C LYS A 146 -2.00 -10.89 -17.37
N SER A 147 -1.79 -11.19 -16.08
CA SER A 147 -1.83 -12.57 -15.60
C SER A 147 -3.25 -13.12 -15.77
N LYS A 148 -3.37 -14.19 -16.56
CA LYS A 148 -4.64 -14.90 -16.78
C LYS A 148 -5.18 -15.37 -15.43
#